data_AF-A0A956YXA6-F1
#
_entry.id   AF-A0A956YXA6-F1
#
_cell.length_a   1.000
_cell.length_b   1.000
_cell.length_c   1.000
_cell.angle_alpha   90.00
_cell.angle_beta   90.00
_cell.angle_gamma   90.00
#
_symmetry.space_group_name_H-M   'P 1'
#
loop_
_entity.id
_entity.type
_entity.pdbx_description
1 polymer ?
#
loop_
_entity_poly.entity_id
_entity_poly.type
_entity_poly.pdbx_seq_one_letter_code
_entity_poly.pdbx_strand_id
1 'polypeptide(L)'
;LMVLSARVLVLRAADFDTSVVKDYTVDGRSEGLFATPVTLESGTGDGIGMYAEATGTWYLRPLAAVDVPDLQTVFGGAWAEPVVGDWNGDGFDTIGVYDSSTGNWYLHNTNSAGTPDITVIGYGGTWALPVSGDWDGNGTDTIGLFVPSTGEWLLRNSDSYGTPDISFTYGGSWGYPVVGDWDGDGIDTAGIYNPMDGNWYLRNRHSTGGADRVIRAYGGWWGLPVVGDWNGNGVDTIGVFAYQTGQWLLRNSNTYGRPQIQFTYGGDWGTPIAGNWYGLDALSPATIAPEPTAVPAIKPTPLTLPQGSDAAEQPSTPLPQD
;
A
#
# COMPACT_ATOMS: atom_id res chain seq x y z
N LEU A 1 7.40 -21.31 57.14
CA LEU A 1 6.00 -20.86 57.35
C LEU A 1 5.91 -19.52 56.63
N MET A 2 5.17 -19.31 55.54
CA MET A 2 3.81 -19.75 55.25
C MET A 2 3.62 -19.73 53.72
N VAL A 3 2.83 -20.67 53.24
CA VAL A 3 2.46 -20.94 51.84
C VAL A 3 1.55 -19.82 51.30
N LEU A 4 1.69 -19.45 50.03
CA LEU A 4 0.59 -18.84 49.27
C LEU A 4 0.43 -19.53 47.92
N SER A 5 -0.80 -20.00 47.73
CA SER A 5 -1.31 -20.94 46.74
C SER A 5 -1.47 -20.27 45.37
N ALA A 6 -0.96 -20.92 44.32
CA ALA A 6 -1.37 -20.63 42.96
C ALA A 6 -2.78 -21.23 42.74
N ARG A 7 -3.76 -20.36 42.53
CA ARG A 7 -5.06 -20.76 41.97
C ARG A 7 -5.01 -20.48 40.47
N VAL A 8 -5.10 -21.54 39.67
CA VAL A 8 -5.36 -21.45 38.24
C VAL A 8 -6.77 -20.89 38.07
N LEU A 9 -6.89 -19.66 37.57
CA LEU A 9 -8.16 -19.08 37.17
C LEU A 9 -8.35 -19.37 35.68
N VAL A 10 -9.18 -20.36 35.38
CA VAL A 10 -9.73 -20.54 34.02
C VAL A 10 -10.78 -19.44 33.85
N LEU A 11 -10.41 -18.33 33.21
CA LEU A 11 -11.36 -17.29 32.85
C LEU A 11 -12.09 -17.71 31.56
N ARG A 12 -13.42 -17.77 31.63
CA ARG A 12 -14.30 -17.91 30.48
C ARG A 12 -14.36 -16.57 29.73
N ALA A 13 -14.49 -16.64 28.41
CA ALA A 13 -14.61 -15.49 27.52
C ALA A 13 -15.91 -14.71 27.77
N ALA A 14 -15.86 -13.74 28.68
CA ALA A 14 -16.73 -12.58 28.81
C ALA A 14 -16.32 -11.91 30.13
N ASP A 15 -15.46 -10.90 30.05
CA ASP A 15 -15.20 -9.84 31.04
C ASP A 15 -13.76 -9.32 30.83
N PHE A 16 -13.57 -8.41 29.86
CA PHE A 16 -12.41 -7.52 29.87
C PHE A 16 -12.89 -6.11 30.20
N ASP A 17 -12.63 -5.72 31.45
CA ASP A 17 -12.61 -4.34 31.94
C ASP A 17 -11.39 -3.63 31.32
N THR A 18 -11.64 -2.49 30.67
CA THR A 18 -10.64 -1.67 29.96
C THR A 18 -9.78 -0.80 30.89
N SER A 19 -9.66 -1.14 32.18
CA SER A 19 -8.92 -0.31 33.14
C SER A 19 -7.93 -1.09 34.01
N VAL A 20 -6.78 -1.51 33.44
CA VAL A 20 -5.60 -1.78 34.28
C VAL A 20 -4.34 -1.21 33.62
N VAL A 21 -4.07 0.06 33.91
CA VAL A 21 -2.74 0.67 33.77
C VAL A 21 -1.92 0.24 34.99
N LYS A 22 -0.75 -0.40 34.78
CA LYS A 22 0.27 -0.48 35.81
C LYS A 22 1.17 0.74 35.66
N ASP A 23 0.99 1.72 36.54
CA ASP A 23 1.86 2.90 36.63
C ASP A 23 3.29 2.47 37.00
N TYR A 24 4.28 2.92 36.23
CA TYR A 24 5.67 2.98 36.67
C TYR A 24 6.09 4.44 36.78
N THR A 25 6.53 4.85 37.96
CA THR A 25 6.99 6.21 38.25
C THR A 25 8.49 6.33 37.94
N VAL A 26 8.88 7.26 37.08
CA VAL A 26 10.25 7.78 36.98
C VAL A 26 10.20 9.30 37.16
N ASP A 27 10.93 9.81 38.15
CA ASP A 27 11.28 11.22 38.36
C ASP A 27 10.15 12.26 38.45
N GLY A 28 9.02 11.90 39.06
CA GLY A 28 8.11 12.89 39.68
C GLY A 28 7.43 13.88 38.72
N ARG A 29 7.39 13.59 37.41
CA ARG A 29 6.55 14.29 36.44
C ARG A 29 5.59 13.28 35.81
N SER A 30 4.28 13.53 35.97
CA SER A 30 3.25 12.81 35.24
C SER A 30 3.20 13.33 33.80
N GLU A 31 4.06 12.80 32.93
CA GLU A 31 3.87 12.90 31.48
C GLU A 31 2.80 11.86 31.14
N GLY A 32 1.56 12.31 30.93
CA GLY A 32 0.48 11.45 30.49
C GLY A 32 0.82 10.85 29.13
N LEU A 33 1.12 9.55 29.10
CA LEU A 33 1.19 8.78 27.87
C LEU A 33 -0.27 8.63 27.38
N PHE A 34 -0.79 9.65 26.71
CA PHE A 34 -2.10 9.56 26.06
C PHE A 34 -1.95 8.70 24.81
N ALA A 35 -1.86 7.38 24.99
CA ALA A 35 -2.42 6.47 24.01
C ALA A 35 -3.93 6.56 24.21
N THR A 36 -4.58 7.52 23.55
CA THR A 36 -6.03 7.42 23.38
C THR A 36 -6.29 6.08 22.70
N PRO A 37 -7.06 5.15 23.29
CA PRO A 37 -7.52 4.00 22.54
C PRO A 37 -8.27 4.56 21.34
N VAL A 38 -7.71 4.37 20.15
CA VAL A 38 -8.40 4.69 18.89
C VAL A 38 -9.65 3.83 18.91
N THR A 39 -10.78 4.48 19.10
CA THR A 39 -12.07 3.85 18.84
C THR A 39 -12.14 3.81 17.33
N LEU A 40 -11.85 2.65 16.73
CA LEU A 40 -12.07 2.42 15.32
C LEU A 40 -13.58 2.56 15.13
N GLU A 41 -14.03 3.68 14.54
CA GLU A 41 -15.40 3.78 14.07
C GLU A 41 -15.64 2.60 13.13
N SER A 42 -16.82 2.00 13.21
CA SER A 42 -17.16 0.75 12.53
C SER A 42 -16.85 0.79 11.03
N GLY A 43 -15.71 0.19 10.63
CA GLY A 43 -15.57 -0.80 9.56
C GLY A 43 -15.81 -0.40 8.09
N THR A 44 -15.34 0.76 7.62
CA THR A 44 -15.44 1.12 6.18
C THR A 44 -14.13 1.54 5.51
N GLY A 45 -13.02 1.64 6.25
CA GLY A 45 -11.75 2.10 5.69
C GLY A 45 -10.79 0.97 5.30
N ASP A 46 -10.01 1.18 4.25
CA ASP A 46 -9.15 0.19 3.62
C ASP A 46 -8.29 -0.60 4.59
N GLY A 47 -8.17 -1.88 4.28
CA GLY A 47 -7.25 -2.77 4.94
C GLY A 47 -5.83 -2.65 4.40
N ILE A 48 -4.96 -3.43 5.03
CA ILE A 48 -3.54 -3.52 4.71
C ILE A 48 -3.19 -4.96 4.40
N GLY A 49 -2.03 -5.19 3.81
CA GLY A 49 -1.55 -6.54 3.56
C GLY A 49 -0.08 -6.59 3.20
N MET A 50 0.43 -7.81 3.08
CA MET A 50 1.79 -8.09 2.63
C MET A 50 1.77 -9.16 1.55
N TYR A 51 2.51 -8.92 0.47
CA TYR A 51 2.82 -9.92 -0.55
C TYR A 51 4.22 -10.49 -0.32
N ALA A 52 4.31 -11.77 0.03
CA ALA A 52 5.57 -12.50 0.15
C ALA A 52 6.05 -12.92 -1.24
N GLU A 53 6.93 -12.12 -1.84
CA GLU A 53 7.45 -12.32 -3.20
C GLU A 53 8.02 -13.72 -3.40
N ALA A 54 8.82 -14.21 -2.45
CA ALA A 54 9.48 -15.52 -2.55
C ALA A 54 8.51 -16.69 -2.74
N THR A 55 7.29 -16.59 -2.21
CA THR A 55 6.30 -17.69 -2.20
C THR A 55 5.03 -17.36 -2.98
N GLY A 56 4.84 -16.11 -3.40
CA GLY A 56 3.59 -15.62 -3.97
C GLY A 56 2.43 -15.63 -2.97
N THR A 57 2.72 -15.54 -1.67
CA THR A 57 1.69 -15.61 -0.63
C THR A 57 1.21 -14.21 -0.26
N TRP A 58 -0.10 -14.01 -0.32
CA TRP A 58 -0.79 -12.81 0.11
C TRP A 58 -1.25 -12.99 1.55
N TYR A 59 -1.04 -11.98 2.38
CA TYR A 59 -1.60 -11.85 3.71
C TYR A 59 -2.43 -10.56 3.75
N LEU A 60 -3.76 -10.69 3.79
CA LEU A 60 -4.69 -9.55 3.74
C LEU A 60 -5.36 -9.36 5.10
N ARG A 61 -5.32 -8.14 5.61
CA ARG A 61 -5.84 -7.78 6.93
C ARG A 61 -6.76 -6.56 6.84
N PRO A 62 -8.06 -6.70 7.15
CA PRO A 62 -8.93 -5.53 7.34
C PRO A 62 -8.43 -4.66 8.50
N LEU A 63 -8.40 -3.34 8.32
CA LEU A 63 -7.82 -2.43 9.32
C LEU A 63 -8.66 -2.34 10.60
N ALA A 64 -9.98 -2.49 10.48
CA ALA A 64 -10.91 -2.47 11.62
C ALA A 64 -10.91 -3.78 12.44
N ALA A 65 -10.22 -4.82 11.98
CA ALA A 65 -10.37 -6.17 12.52
C ALA A 65 -9.28 -6.49 13.56
N VAL A 66 -9.54 -6.09 14.81
CA VAL A 66 -8.81 -6.65 15.96
C VAL A 66 -9.24 -8.11 16.13
N ASP A 67 -8.29 -9.04 16.20
CA ASP A 67 -8.49 -10.49 16.39
C ASP A 67 -9.06 -11.31 15.21
N VAL A 68 -9.10 -10.77 13.98
CA VAL A 68 -9.37 -11.58 12.77
C VAL A 68 -8.04 -12.04 12.17
N PRO A 69 -7.84 -13.35 11.93
CA PRO A 69 -6.64 -13.81 11.25
C PRO A 69 -6.59 -13.24 9.84
N ASP A 70 -5.39 -12.95 9.36
CA ASP A 70 -5.21 -12.51 7.98
C ASP A 70 -5.79 -13.55 7.03
N LEU A 71 -6.48 -13.09 5.98
CA LEU A 71 -6.73 -13.98 4.87
C LEU A 71 -5.39 -14.29 4.21
N GLN A 72 -5.08 -15.58 4.12
CA GLN A 72 -3.89 -16.07 3.43
C GLN A 72 -4.28 -16.83 2.16
N THR A 73 -3.65 -16.44 1.04
CA THR A 73 -3.81 -17.14 -0.24
C THR A 73 -2.51 -17.13 -1.04
N VAL A 74 -2.39 -18.01 -2.04
CA VAL A 74 -1.21 -18.11 -2.90
C VAL A 74 -1.59 -17.80 -4.34
N PHE A 75 -0.97 -16.76 -4.89
CA PHE A 75 -1.16 -16.34 -6.27
C PHE A 75 0.06 -15.54 -6.75
N GLY A 76 0.62 -15.92 -7.90
CA GLY A 76 1.90 -15.40 -8.41
C GLY A 76 3.12 -16.18 -7.91
N GLY A 77 4.20 -15.46 -7.57
CA GLY A 77 5.47 -16.00 -7.11
C GLY A 77 6.59 -14.96 -7.19
N ALA A 78 7.85 -15.38 -7.13
CA ALA A 78 9.00 -14.46 -7.11
C ALA A 78 9.19 -13.61 -8.39
N TRP A 79 8.43 -13.91 -9.45
CA TRP A 79 8.43 -13.16 -10.71
C TRP A 79 7.35 -12.07 -10.75
N ALA A 80 6.39 -12.11 -9.82
CA ALA A 80 5.18 -11.32 -9.86
C ALA A 80 5.32 -10.03 -9.06
N GLU A 81 4.84 -8.95 -9.65
CA GLU A 81 4.58 -7.68 -8.97
C GLU A 81 3.10 -7.66 -8.54
N PRO A 82 2.79 -7.46 -7.24
CA PRO A 82 1.42 -7.47 -6.77
C PRO A 82 0.67 -6.21 -7.24
N VAL A 83 -0.57 -6.39 -7.67
CA VAL A 83 -1.52 -5.31 -7.95
C VAL A 83 -2.84 -5.60 -7.26
N VAL A 84 -3.59 -4.56 -6.93
CA VAL A 84 -4.84 -4.64 -6.17
C VAL A 84 -5.87 -3.74 -6.82
N GLY A 85 -7.10 -4.20 -6.92
CA GLY A 85 -8.21 -3.36 -7.35
C GLY A 85 -9.54 -4.11 -7.37
N ASP A 86 -10.62 -3.35 -7.50
CA ASP A 86 -11.97 -3.83 -7.76
C ASP A 86 -12.18 -4.12 -9.25
N TRP A 87 -11.67 -5.26 -9.71
CA TRP A 87 -11.69 -5.64 -11.14
C TRP A 87 -13.10 -5.95 -11.69
N ASN A 88 -14.10 -6.12 -10.83
CA ASN A 88 -15.46 -6.52 -11.22
C ASN A 88 -16.55 -5.50 -10.86
N GLY A 89 -16.19 -4.40 -10.19
CA GLY A 89 -17.07 -3.31 -9.81
C GLY A 89 -18.05 -3.66 -8.68
N ASP A 90 -17.67 -4.57 -7.79
CA ASP A 90 -18.52 -4.97 -6.64
C ASP A 90 -18.26 -4.16 -5.36
N GLY A 91 -17.32 -3.22 -5.42
CA GLY A 91 -16.89 -2.33 -4.35
C GLY A 91 -15.81 -2.92 -3.46
N PHE A 92 -15.20 -4.06 -3.81
CA PHE A 92 -14.16 -4.70 -3.02
C PHE A 92 -12.90 -4.99 -3.82
N ASP A 93 -11.77 -4.68 -3.21
CA ASP A 93 -10.48 -4.94 -3.81
C ASP A 93 -10.09 -6.41 -3.74
N THR A 94 -9.49 -6.87 -4.84
CA THR A 94 -9.04 -8.24 -4.98
C THR A 94 -7.66 -8.35 -5.61
N ILE A 95 -7.01 -9.49 -5.38
CA ILE A 95 -5.61 -9.70 -5.75
C ILE A 95 -5.42 -9.81 -7.28
N GLY A 96 -4.31 -9.24 -7.75
CA GLY A 96 -3.79 -9.42 -9.09
C GLY A 96 -2.26 -9.50 -9.09
N VAL A 97 -1.68 -10.01 -10.17
CA VAL A 97 -0.22 -9.97 -10.38
C VAL A 97 0.13 -9.55 -11.78
N TYR A 98 1.23 -8.81 -11.89
CA TYR A 98 1.85 -8.40 -13.13
C TYR A 98 3.21 -9.09 -13.31
N ASP A 99 3.44 -9.64 -14.50
CA ASP A 99 4.74 -10.16 -14.93
C ASP A 99 5.44 -9.11 -15.80
N SER A 100 6.35 -8.32 -15.22
CA SER A 100 7.08 -7.30 -15.96
C SER A 100 8.01 -7.87 -17.04
N SER A 101 8.40 -9.14 -16.97
CA SER A 101 9.24 -9.76 -18.00
C SER A 101 8.47 -10.00 -19.32
N THR A 102 7.14 -10.17 -19.24
CA THR A 102 6.28 -10.44 -20.40
C THR A 102 5.23 -9.35 -20.65
N GLY A 103 4.98 -8.46 -19.69
CA GLY A 103 3.88 -7.49 -19.74
C GLY A 103 2.51 -8.13 -19.54
N ASN A 104 2.44 -9.29 -18.91
CA ASN A 104 1.18 -10.00 -18.68
C ASN A 104 0.58 -9.63 -17.33
N TRP A 105 -0.75 -9.53 -17.29
CA TRP A 105 -1.54 -9.31 -16.09
C TRP A 105 -2.44 -10.51 -15.84
N TYR A 106 -2.55 -10.88 -14.57
CA TYR A 106 -3.39 -11.98 -14.12
C TYR A 106 -4.19 -11.49 -12.91
N LEU A 107 -5.51 -11.32 -13.06
CA LEU A 107 -6.37 -10.69 -12.06
C LEU A 107 -7.42 -11.70 -11.59
N HIS A 108 -7.74 -11.66 -10.29
CA HIS A 108 -8.81 -12.44 -9.69
C HIS A 108 -9.89 -11.52 -9.18
N ASN A 109 -11.15 -11.88 -9.41
CA ASN A 109 -12.29 -11.21 -8.79
C ASN A 109 -12.57 -11.71 -7.36
N THR A 110 -11.64 -12.48 -6.78
CA THR A 110 -11.73 -13.01 -5.42
C THR A 110 -10.33 -13.15 -4.81
N ASN A 111 -10.24 -13.08 -3.48
CA ASN A 111 -8.99 -13.31 -2.77
C ASN A 111 -8.73 -14.82 -2.54
N SER A 112 -8.63 -15.59 -3.62
CA SER A 112 -8.48 -17.04 -3.57
C SER A 112 -7.31 -17.54 -4.43
N ALA A 113 -6.88 -18.78 -4.18
CA ALA A 113 -5.79 -19.39 -4.93
C ALA A 113 -6.35 -20.01 -6.23
N GLY A 114 -5.52 -20.08 -7.27
CA GLY A 114 -5.88 -20.80 -8.50
C GLY A 114 -5.69 -19.96 -9.75
N THR A 115 -6.44 -20.34 -10.80
CA THR A 115 -6.37 -19.68 -12.11
C THR A 115 -7.03 -18.31 -12.05
N PRO A 116 -6.42 -17.26 -12.63
CA PRO A 116 -7.02 -15.93 -12.67
C PRO A 116 -8.32 -15.92 -13.47
N ASP A 117 -9.24 -15.03 -13.08
CA ASP A 117 -10.49 -14.76 -13.80
C ASP A 117 -10.23 -13.96 -15.08
N ILE A 118 -9.25 -13.05 -15.03
CA ILE A 118 -8.89 -12.17 -16.15
C ILE A 118 -7.41 -12.33 -16.46
N THR A 119 -7.08 -12.44 -17.74
CA THR A 119 -5.70 -12.48 -18.22
C THR A 119 -5.52 -11.51 -19.36
N VAL A 120 -4.63 -10.53 -19.18
CA VAL A 120 -4.25 -9.57 -20.21
C VAL A 120 -2.83 -9.84 -20.67
N ILE A 121 -2.65 -10.06 -21.96
CA ILE A 121 -1.34 -10.46 -22.52
C ILE A 121 -0.68 -9.27 -23.19
N GLY A 122 0.55 -8.96 -22.77
CA GLY A 122 1.45 -8.02 -23.45
C GLY A 122 1.15 -6.53 -23.24
N TYR A 123 0.37 -6.15 -22.23
CA TYR A 123 0.20 -4.74 -21.85
C TYR A 123 1.29 -4.34 -20.86
N GLY A 124 2.45 -3.92 -21.38
CA GLY A 124 3.58 -3.45 -20.59
C GLY A 124 4.89 -4.17 -20.92
N GLY A 125 5.78 -4.23 -19.94
CA GLY A 125 7.05 -4.91 -19.96
C GLY A 125 8.00 -4.34 -18.91
N THR A 126 9.28 -4.67 -19.01
CA THR A 126 10.32 -4.30 -18.04
C THR A 126 10.61 -2.80 -17.94
N TRP A 127 10.00 -1.99 -18.82
CA TRP A 127 10.14 -0.54 -18.89
C TRP A 127 9.05 0.22 -18.13
N ALA A 128 8.05 -0.47 -17.61
CA ALA A 128 6.91 0.12 -16.90
C ALA A 128 6.66 -0.56 -15.57
N LEU A 129 6.07 0.21 -14.67
CA LEU A 129 5.56 -0.23 -13.37
C LEU A 129 4.04 -0.35 -13.45
N PRO A 130 3.44 -1.42 -12.90
CA PRO A 130 2.00 -1.60 -12.91
C PRO A 130 1.34 -0.64 -11.92
N VAL A 131 0.18 -0.13 -12.31
CA VAL A 131 -0.76 0.61 -11.44
C VAL A 131 -2.18 0.16 -11.75
N SER A 132 -3.11 0.41 -10.82
CA SER A 132 -4.54 0.13 -10.95
C SER A 132 -5.34 1.22 -10.26
N GLY A 133 -6.57 1.43 -10.74
CA GLY A 133 -7.52 2.39 -10.19
C GLY A 133 -8.71 2.61 -11.14
N ASP A 134 -9.74 3.29 -10.64
CA ASP A 134 -10.92 3.71 -11.37
C ASP A 134 -10.66 5.03 -12.11
N TRP A 135 -10.13 4.91 -13.32
CA TRP A 135 -9.69 6.09 -14.08
C TRP A 135 -10.83 6.95 -14.63
N ASP A 136 -12.04 6.42 -14.72
CA ASP A 136 -13.19 7.11 -15.31
C ASP A 136 -14.42 7.27 -14.41
N GLY A 137 -14.30 6.87 -13.13
CA GLY A 137 -15.29 7.10 -12.08
C GLY A 137 -16.50 6.19 -12.20
N ASN A 138 -16.32 4.98 -12.76
CA ASN A 138 -17.40 4.03 -12.96
C ASN A 138 -17.57 3.02 -11.80
N GLY A 139 -16.66 3.05 -10.83
CA GLY A 139 -16.57 2.15 -9.68
C GLY A 139 -15.86 0.84 -9.96
N THR A 140 -15.04 0.72 -11.01
CA THR A 140 -14.26 -0.48 -11.36
C THR A 140 -12.82 -0.09 -11.62
N ASP A 141 -11.90 -0.73 -10.91
CA ASP A 141 -10.48 -0.54 -11.14
C ASP A 141 -10.03 -1.28 -12.38
N THR A 142 -9.10 -0.66 -13.11
CA THR A 142 -8.58 -1.23 -14.35
C THR A 142 -7.08 -1.02 -14.48
N ILE A 143 -6.45 -1.84 -15.30
CA ILE A 143 -4.98 -1.82 -15.45
C ILE A 143 -4.43 -0.50 -15.99
N GLY A 144 -3.25 -0.13 -15.51
CA GLY A 144 -2.46 0.99 -16.00
C GLY A 144 -0.97 0.76 -15.85
N LEU A 145 -0.18 1.60 -16.51
CA LEU A 145 1.27 1.56 -16.48
C LEU A 145 1.83 2.95 -16.22
N PHE A 146 2.85 3.03 -15.37
CA PHE A 146 3.72 4.19 -15.24
C PHE A 146 5.08 3.88 -15.86
N VAL A 147 5.59 4.77 -16.70
CA VAL A 147 6.88 4.63 -17.39
C VAL A 147 7.92 5.53 -16.71
N PRO A 148 8.80 5.00 -15.83
CA PRO A 148 9.66 5.85 -15.01
C PRO A 148 10.65 6.70 -15.82
N SER A 149 11.09 6.20 -16.98
CA SER A 149 12.06 6.89 -17.83
C SER A 149 11.51 8.17 -18.47
N THR A 150 10.20 8.26 -18.67
CA THR A 150 9.52 9.39 -19.34
C THR A 150 8.54 10.11 -18.42
N GLY A 151 8.10 9.49 -17.33
CA GLY A 151 6.99 9.96 -16.50
C GLY A 151 5.63 9.78 -17.16
N GLU A 152 5.53 8.93 -18.18
CA GLU A 152 4.29 8.69 -18.91
C GLU A 152 3.37 7.74 -18.14
N TRP A 153 2.10 8.10 -18.02
CA TRP A 153 1.03 7.26 -17.53
C TRP A 153 0.24 6.76 -18.72
N LEU A 154 0.02 5.45 -18.79
CA LEU A 154 -0.71 4.76 -19.85
C LEU A 154 -1.83 3.96 -19.17
N LEU A 155 -3.06 4.46 -19.22
CA LEU A 155 -4.19 3.89 -18.47
C LEU A 155 -5.21 3.30 -19.43
N ARG A 156 -5.82 2.18 -19.05
CA ARG A 156 -6.89 1.51 -19.79
C ARG A 156 -8.14 1.56 -18.95
N ASN A 157 -9.29 1.87 -19.54
CA ASN A 157 -10.59 1.78 -18.85
C ASN A 157 -11.21 0.38 -19.01
N SER A 158 -10.35 -0.64 -19.19
CA SER A 158 -10.75 -2.04 -19.30
C SER A 158 -9.55 -2.96 -19.13
N ASP A 159 -9.77 -4.14 -18.55
CA ASP A 159 -8.75 -5.18 -18.41
C ASP A 159 -8.59 -5.99 -19.70
N SER A 160 -8.09 -5.30 -20.72
CA SER A 160 -7.84 -5.86 -22.04
C SER A 160 -6.62 -5.23 -22.69
N TYR A 161 -5.96 -6.00 -23.56
CA TYR A 161 -4.85 -5.48 -24.35
C TYR A 161 -5.37 -4.41 -25.33
N GLY A 162 -4.60 -3.34 -25.50
CA GLY A 162 -4.95 -2.27 -26.43
C GLY A 162 -4.08 -1.04 -26.27
N THR A 163 -4.38 -0.01 -27.05
CA THR A 163 -3.83 1.34 -26.84
C THR A 163 -4.36 1.91 -25.53
N PRO A 164 -3.61 2.72 -24.77
CA PRO A 164 -4.16 3.41 -23.60
C PRO A 164 -5.39 4.25 -24.00
N ASP A 165 -6.41 4.25 -23.14
CA ASP A 165 -7.58 5.11 -23.28
C ASP A 165 -7.25 6.54 -22.78
N ILE A 166 -6.38 6.62 -21.78
CA ILE A 166 -5.87 7.85 -21.19
C ILE A 166 -4.34 7.80 -21.19
N SER A 167 -3.68 8.85 -21.68
CA SER A 167 -2.24 9.00 -21.51
C SER A 167 -1.83 10.45 -21.27
N PHE A 168 -0.86 10.63 -20.38
CA PHE A 168 -0.31 11.93 -20.02
C PHE A 168 1.05 11.78 -19.34
N THR A 169 1.77 12.89 -19.17
CA THR A 169 3.06 12.87 -18.47
C THR A 169 2.93 13.56 -17.12
N TYR A 170 3.28 12.86 -16.06
CA TYR A 170 3.33 13.40 -14.71
C TYR A 170 4.33 12.61 -13.87
N GLY A 171 5.22 13.32 -13.15
CA GLY A 171 6.34 12.67 -12.48
C GLY A 171 7.50 12.34 -13.41
N GLY A 172 8.37 11.44 -12.96
CA GLY A 172 9.56 10.99 -13.69
C GLY A 172 10.38 9.99 -12.87
N SER A 173 11.63 9.76 -13.26
CA SER A 173 12.47 8.63 -12.77
C SER A 173 12.87 8.68 -11.30
N TRP A 174 12.44 9.70 -10.55
CA TRP A 174 12.85 9.99 -9.19
C TRP A 174 11.88 9.52 -8.10
N GLY A 175 10.78 8.87 -8.46
CA GLY A 175 9.79 8.44 -7.46
C GLY A 175 8.98 7.21 -7.84
N TYR A 176 8.27 6.69 -6.85
CA TYR A 176 7.32 5.61 -6.99
C TYR A 176 5.96 6.17 -7.41
N PRO A 177 5.29 5.58 -8.41
CA PRO A 177 3.90 5.92 -8.70
C PRO A 177 3.01 5.49 -7.54
N VAL A 178 2.02 6.31 -7.23
CA VAL A 178 0.93 6.00 -6.32
C VAL A 178 -0.38 6.46 -6.94
N VAL A 179 -1.48 5.82 -6.57
CA VAL A 179 -2.81 6.07 -7.14
C VAL A 179 -3.80 6.16 -5.99
N GLY A 180 -4.81 7.01 -6.17
CA GLY A 180 -5.92 7.18 -5.24
C GLY A 180 -6.84 8.32 -5.66
N ASP A 181 -8.04 8.34 -5.10
CA ASP A 181 -8.99 9.45 -5.14
C ASP A 181 -8.62 10.50 -4.07
N TRP A 182 -7.73 11.42 -4.45
CA TRP A 182 -7.16 12.39 -3.51
C TRP A 182 -8.12 13.48 -3.04
N ASP A 183 -9.23 13.72 -3.76
CA ASP A 183 -10.21 14.77 -3.47
C ASP A 183 -11.65 14.31 -3.32
N GLY A 184 -11.91 13.00 -3.38
CA GLY A 184 -13.19 12.39 -3.07
C GLY A 184 -14.22 12.54 -4.18
N ASP A 185 -13.78 12.62 -5.44
CA ASP A 185 -14.67 12.73 -6.61
C ASP A 185 -15.04 11.39 -7.25
N GLY A 186 -14.50 10.29 -6.70
CA GLY A 186 -14.67 8.92 -7.16
C GLY A 186 -13.74 8.53 -8.30
N ILE A 187 -12.74 9.35 -8.66
CA ILE A 187 -11.81 9.05 -9.74
C ILE A 187 -10.40 8.92 -9.18
N ASP A 188 -9.79 7.77 -9.42
CA ASP A 188 -8.40 7.54 -9.09
C ASP A 188 -7.47 8.34 -10.00
N THR A 189 -6.50 9.00 -9.39
CA THR A 189 -5.58 9.88 -10.12
C THR A 189 -4.13 9.74 -9.67
N ALA A 190 -3.22 10.22 -10.52
CA ALA A 190 -1.79 10.00 -10.35
C ALA A 190 -1.18 10.74 -9.14
N GLY A 191 -0.28 10.05 -8.45
CA GLY A 191 0.63 10.63 -7.47
C GLY A 191 2.05 10.10 -7.63
N ILE A 192 3.02 10.81 -7.06
CA ILE A 192 4.42 10.39 -7.01
C ILE A 192 4.95 10.52 -5.59
N TYR A 193 5.51 9.44 -5.05
CA TYR A 193 6.28 9.46 -3.81
C TYR A 193 7.78 9.44 -4.09
N ASN A 194 8.50 10.47 -3.65
CA ASN A 194 9.95 10.52 -3.74
C ASN A 194 10.59 9.96 -2.46
N PRO A 195 11.22 8.79 -2.50
CA PRO A 195 11.87 8.20 -1.33
C PRO A 195 13.11 8.99 -0.88
N MET A 196 13.73 9.80 -1.74
CA MET A 196 14.97 10.50 -1.34
C MET A 196 14.74 11.61 -0.32
N ASP A 197 13.58 12.27 -0.38
CA ASP A 197 13.21 13.37 0.50
C ASP A 197 11.90 13.13 1.27
N GLY A 198 11.19 12.04 0.99
CA GLY A 198 9.91 11.69 1.60
C GLY A 198 8.77 12.61 1.15
N ASN A 199 8.89 13.27 0.00
CA ASN A 199 7.85 14.14 -0.53
C ASN A 199 6.84 13.36 -1.37
N TRP A 200 5.57 13.72 -1.24
CA TRP A 200 4.46 13.21 -2.03
C TRP A 200 3.92 14.32 -2.92
N TYR A 201 3.66 14.02 -4.18
CA TYR A 201 3.19 14.93 -5.21
C TYR A 201 1.89 14.36 -5.79
N LEU A 202 0.74 14.80 -5.29
CA LEU A 202 -0.57 14.28 -5.67
C LEU A 202 -1.21 15.19 -6.72
N ARG A 203 -1.90 14.60 -7.69
CA ARG A 203 -2.53 15.31 -8.79
C ARG A 203 -3.92 14.76 -9.01
N ASN A 204 -4.92 15.64 -9.11
CA ASN A 204 -6.33 15.27 -9.13
C ASN A 204 -6.88 15.19 -10.57
N ARG A 205 -6.02 14.99 -11.57
CA ARG A 205 -6.40 15.02 -13.00
C ARG A 205 -5.49 14.17 -13.86
N HIS A 206 -6.11 13.48 -14.82
CA HIS A 206 -5.47 12.75 -15.92
C HIS A 206 -4.94 13.67 -17.01
N SER A 207 -3.94 14.48 -16.69
CA SER A 207 -3.35 15.44 -17.64
C SER A 207 -1.93 15.81 -17.22
N THR A 208 -1.15 16.41 -18.12
CA THR A 208 0.17 16.95 -17.77
C THR A 208 0.08 18.20 -16.90
N GLY A 209 0.99 18.39 -15.95
CA GLY A 209 1.12 19.60 -15.15
C GLY A 209 1.83 19.39 -13.81
N GLY A 210 1.80 20.41 -12.94
CA GLY A 210 2.33 20.31 -11.57
C GLY A 210 1.37 19.62 -10.61
N ALA A 211 1.87 19.18 -9.45
CA ALA A 211 1.05 18.59 -8.40
C ALA A 211 -0.03 19.58 -7.89
N ASP A 212 -1.25 19.10 -7.66
CA ASP A 212 -2.29 19.87 -6.97
C ASP A 212 -2.02 19.92 -5.46
N ARG A 213 -1.38 18.87 -4.91
CA ARG A 213 -0.93 18.80 -3.52
C ARG A 213 0.51 18.31 -3.39
N VAL A 214 1.27 18.96 -2.51
CA VAL A 214 2.61 18.50 -2.12
C VAL A 214 2.64 18.30 -0.61
N ILE A 215 2.85 17.07 -0.17
CA ILE A 215 3.08 16.73 1.23
C ILE A 215 4.57 16.50 1.43
N ARG A 216 5.16 17.19 2.40
CA ARG A 216 6.63 17.19 2.58
C ARG A 216 7.06 16.30 3.72
N ALA A 217 8.18 15.61 3.54
CA ALA A 217 8.88 14.87 4.61
C ALA A 217 7.98 13.87 5.37
N TYR A 218 7.18 13.10 4.65
CA TYR A 218 6.42 11.98 5.19
C TYR A 218 6.91 10.68 4.58
N GLY A 219 7.83 10.02 5.28
CA GLY A 219 8.59 8.88 4.76
C GLY A 219 10.05 9.21 4.51
N GLY A 220 10.61 8.55 3.51
CA GLY A 220 12.00 8.63 3.09
C GLY A 220 12.49 7.28 2.57
N TRP A 221 13.80 7.16 2.36
CA TRP A 221 14.42 5.98 1.76
C TRP A 221 14.22 4.69 2.57
N TRP A 222 13.80 4.82 3.83
CA TRP A 222 13.50 3.73 4.76
C TRP A 222 12.07 3.19 4.62
N GLY A 223 11.21 3.83 3.83
CA GLY A 223 9.79 3.56 3.79
C GLY A 223 9.25 3.41 2.37
N LEU A 224 8.36 2.44 2.19
CA LEU A 224 7.60 2.24 0.96
C LEU A 224 6.26 2.96 1.06
N PRO A 225 5.75 3.56 -0.04
CA PRO A 225 4.46 4.22 -0.03
C PRO A 225 3.33 3.19 0.04
N VAL A 226 2.28 3.51 0.77
CA VAL A 226 0.98 2.84 0.72
C VAL A 226 -0.11 3.90 0.69
N VAL A 227 -1.22 3.61 0.04
CA VAL A 227 -2.34 4.53 -0.13
C VAL A 227 -3.63 3.75 0.10
N GLY A 228 -4.61 4.43 0.69
CA GLY A 228 -5.95 3.90 0.91
C GLY A 228 -6.81 4.90 1.66
N ASP A 229 -8.11 4.65 1.67
CA ASP A 229 -9.11 5.33 2.48
C ASP A 229 -9.13 4.73 3.88
N TRP A 230 -8.11 5.00 4.69
CA TRP A 230 -7.95 4.36 6.01
C TRP A 230 -9.11 4.61 6.99
N ASN A 231 -9.92 5.65 6.76
CA ASN A 231 -11.03 6.03 7.63
C ASN A 231 -12.41 5.93 6.98
N GLY A 232 -12.50 5.37 5.77
CA GLY A 232 -13.75 5.06 5.11
C GLY A 232 -14.59 6.28 4.74
N ASN A 233 -13.94 7.41 4.41
CA ASN A 233 -14.62 8.65 4.03
C ASN A 233 -14.67 8.91 2.51
N GLY A 234 -14.23 7.95 1.71
CA GLY A 234 -14.13 8.02 0.26
C GLY A 234 -12.98 8.88 -0.24
N VAL A 235 -11.94 9.13 0.57
CA VAL A 235 -10.75 9.88 0.14
C VAL A 235 -9.50 9.07 0.46
N ASP A 236 -8.74 8.77 -0.58
CA ASP A 236 -7.46 8.10 -0.43
C ASP A 236 -6.41 9.01 0.20
N THR A 237 -5.67 8.42 1.13
CA THR A 237 -4.70 9.18 1.91
C THR A 237 -3.39 8.45 2.10
N ILE A 238 -2.33 9.24 2.24
CA ILE A 238 -0.96 8.72 2.24
C ILE A 238 -0.63 7.89 3.49
N GLY A 239 0.20 6.87 3.29
CA GLY A 239 0.82 6.08 4.34
C GLY A 239 2.23 5.65 3.95
N VAL A 240 3.03 5.25 4.94
CA VAL A 240 4.38 4.72 4.72
C VAL A 240 4.57 3.44 5.52
N PHE A 241 5.09 2.41 4.86
CA PHE A 241 5.52 1.16 5.48
C PHE A 241 7.03 1.15 5.69
N ALA A 242 7.47 1.15 6.95
CA ALA A 242 8.87 1.07 7.35
C ALA A 242 9.36 -0.38 7.33
N TYR A 243 9.78 -0.88 6.16
CA TYR A 243 10.07 -2.30 5.92
C TYR A 243 11.06 -2.94 6.92
N GLN A 244 12.04 -2.19 7.44
CA GLN A 244 13.00 -2.72 8.43
C GLN A 244 12.39 -3.02 9.80
N THR A 245 11.25 -2.42 10.11
CA THR A 245 10.60 -2.50 11.44
C THR A 245 9.18 -3.05 11.38
N GLY A 246 8.65 -3.25 10.17
CA GLY A 246 7.25 -3.61 9.96
C GLY A 246 6.25 -2.54 10.40
N GLN A 247 6.68 -1.29 10.63
CA GLN A 247 5.78 -0.23 11.09
C GLN A 247 4.97 0.34 9.93
N TRP A 248 3.65 0.36 10.09
CA TRP A 248 2.71 1.08 9.25
C TRP A 248 2.48 2.46 9.87
N LEU A 249 2.62 3.50 9.07
CA LEU A 249 2.49 4.90 9.48
C LEU A 249 1.49 5.59 8.54
N LEU A 250 0.21 5.54 8.89
CA LEU A 250 -0.87 5.99 8.02
C LEU A 250 -1.42 7.34 8.47
N ARG A 251 -1.91 8.14 7.52
CA ARG A 251 -2.57 9.42 7.78
C ARG A 251 -3.94 9.40 7.16
N ASN A 252 -4.94 9.89 7.88
CA ASN A 252 -6.29 10.11 7.35
C ASN A 252 -6.38 11.51 6.68
N SER A 253 -5.26 12.02 6.16
CA SER A 253 -5.23 13.31 5.46
C SER A 253 -3.97 13.51 4.62
N ASN A 254 -4.18 14.09 3.43
CA ASN A 254 -3.14 14.52 2.50
C ASN A 254 -2.55 15.89 2.90
N THR A 255 -2.05 15.97 4.14
CA THR A 255 -1.45 17.16 4.76
C THR A 255 -0.14 16.83 5.48
N TYR A 256 0.62 17.84 5.87
CA TYR A 256 1.81 17.65 6.71
C TYR A 256 1.44 17.23 8.14
N GLY A 257 2.20 16.32 8.74
CA GLY A 257 2.10 16.03 10.18
C GLY A 257 2.62 14.64 10.57
N ARG A 258 2.24 14.22 11.78
CA ARG A 258 2.52 12.88 12.33
C ARG A 258 1.52 11.84 11.83
N PRO A 259 1.88 10.54 11.80
CA PRO A 259 0.92 9.45 11.58
C PRO A 259 -0.27 9.58 12.53
N GLN A 260 -1.47 9.28 12.02
CA GLN A 260 -2.70 9.22 12.81
C GLN A 260 -3.04 7.77 13.19
N ILE A 261 -2.60 6.82 12.37
CA ILE A 261 -2.70 5.38 12.64
C ILE A 261 -1.29 4.81 12.56
N GLN A 262 -0.89 4.06 13.58
CA GLN A 262 0.42 3.43 13.65
C GLN A 262 0.35 2.08 14.38
N PHE A 263 0.90 1.05 13.75
CA PHE A 263 1.01 -0.30 14.30
C PHE A 263 2.15 -1.06 13.60
N THR A 264 2.48 -2.26 14.10
CA THR A 264 3.48 -3.14 13.48
C THR A 264 2.80 -4.35 12.89
N TYR A 265 3.12 -4.66 11.64
CA TYR A 265 2.68 -5.84 10.91
C TYR A 265 3.60 -6.09 9.71
N GLY A 266 4.01 -7.34 9.48
CA GLY A 266 4.93 -7.68 8.41
C GLY A 266 6.39 -7.28 8.69
N GLY A 267 7.18 -7.12 7.64
CA GLY A 267 8.61 -6.82 7.74
C GLY A 267 9.28 -6.69 6.38
N ASP A 268 10.60 -6.91 6.33
CA ASP A 268 11.42 -6.77 5.12
C ASP A 268 11.28 -7.92 4.11
N TRP A 269 10.37 -8.86 4.36
CA TRP A 269 10.19 -10.06 3.57
C TRP A 269 9.17 -9.93 2.44
N GLY A 270 8.46 -8.80 2.34
CA GLY A 270 7.38 -8.65 1.38
C GLY A 270 7.10 -7.20 0.98
N THR A 271 6.25 -7.08 -0.02
CA THR A 271 5.76 -5.80 -0.54
C THR A 271 4.46 -5.43 0.18
N PRO A 272 4.34 -4.22 0.76
CA PRO A 272 3.12 -3.77 1.41
C PRO A 272 2.06 -3.45 0.36
N ILE A 273 0.82 -3.80 0.67
CA ILE A 273 -0.36 -3.55 -0.17
C ILE A 273 -1.50 -3.01 0.70
N ALA A 274 -2.46 -2.38 0.05
CA ALA A 274 -3.66 -1.86 0.69
C ALA A 274 -4.84 -2.02 -0.26
N GLY A 275 -6.03 -2.08 0.32
CA GLY A 275 -7.27 -2.19 -0.42
C GLY A 275 -8.48 -2.47 0.47
N ASN A 276 -9.66 -2.29 -0.09
CA ASN A 276 -10.93 -2.58 0.54
C ASN A 276 -11.21 -4.09 0.59
N TRP A 277 -10.73 -4.74 1.64
CA TRP A 277 -10.95 -6.17 1.86
C TRP A 277 -12.31 -6.51 2.51
N TYR A 278 -13.26 -5.59 2.72
CA TYR A 278 -14.46 -5.88 3.51
C TYR A 278 -15.43 -6.89 2.85
N GLY A 279 -15.17 -7.33 1.62
CA GLY A 279 -15.88 -8.43 0.96
C GLY A 279 -15.54 -9.83 1.50
N LEU A 280 -14.59 -9.93 2.45
CA LEU A 280 -14.13 -11.19 3.04
C LEU A 280 -15.19 -11.94 3.88
N ASP A 281 -16.30 -11.29 4.24
CA ASP A 281 -17.42 -11.92 4.96
C ASP A 281 -18.15 -13.01 4.14
N ALA A 282 -17.84 -13.17 2.85
CA ALA A 282 -18.38 -14.22 1.99
C ALA A 282 -17.61 -15.55 2.03
N LEU A 283 -16.43 -15.64 2.68
CA LEU A 283 -15.61 -16.85 2.65
C LEU A 283 -15.49 -17.51 4.03
N SER A 284 -16.02 -18.74 4.09
CA SER A 284 -15.83 -19.76 5.14
C SER A 284 -14.44 -19.69 5.79
N PRO A 285 -14.31 -19.94 7.11
CA PRO A 285 -13.07 -19.71 7.85
C PRO A 285 -11.90 -20.48 7.23
N ALA A 286 -11.02 -19.74 6.56
CA ALA A 286 -9.72 -20.24 6.16
C ALA A 286 -8.87 -20.45 7.43
N THR A 287 -8.18 -21.57 7.46
CA THR A 287 -7.38 -22.06 8.58
C THR A 287 -6.37 -21.02 9.06
N ILE A 288 -6.36 -20.77 10.36
CA ILE A 288 -5.41 -19.88 11.06
C ILE A 288 -3.98 -20.35 10.78
N ALA A 289 -3.19 -19.52 10.09
CA ALA A 289 -1.75 -19.70 9.98
C ALA A 289 -1.03 -18.79 10.99
N PRO A 290 -0.03 -19.29 11.73
CA PRO A 290 0.86 -18.42 12.50
C PRO A 290 1.71 -17.57 11.55
N GLU A 291 2.12 -16.37 11.99
CA GLU A 291 3.08 -15.55 11.24
C GLU A 291 4.30 -16.38 10.84
N PRO A 292 4.77 -16.29 9.57
CA PRO A 292 5.89 -17.08 9.10
C PRO A 292 7.15 -16.74 9.91
N THR A 293 7.78 -17.76 10.50
CA THR A 293 9.09 -17.61 11.13
C THR A 293 10.13 -17.31 10.07
N ALA A 294 10.75 -16.13 10.16
CA ALA A 294 11.97 -15.67 9.48
C ALA A 294 12.39 -16.50 8.25
N VAL A 295 11.86 -16.14 7.09
CA VAL A 295 12.43 -16.52 5.79
C VAL A 295 13.74 -15.72 5.63
N PRO A 296 14.85 -16.30 5.14
CA PRO A 296 16.08 -15.55 4.91
C PRO A 296 15.78 -14.34 4.02
N ALA A 297 16.12 -13.15 4.55
CA ALA A 297 15.88 -11.86 3.93
C ALA A 297 16.40 -11.84 2.48
N ILE A 298 15.48 -11.88 1.53
CA ILE A 298 15.69 -11.24 0.24
C ILE A 298 15.19 -9.84 0.47
N LYS A 299 16.10 -8.85 0.37
CA LYS A 299 15.75 -7.43 0.41
C LYS A 299 14.52 -7.26 -0.51
N PRO A 300 13.42 -6.61 -0.08
CA PRO A 300 12.33 -6.32 -1.00
C PRO A 300 12.98 -5.59 -2.16
N THR A 301 12.83 -6.11 -3.38
CA THR A 301 13.46 -5.45 -4.52
C THR A 301 12.70 -4.15 -4.65
N PRO A 302 13.25 -3.00 -4.21
CA PRO A 302 12.55 -1.75 -4.45
C PRO A 302 12.40 -1.68 -5.96
N LEU A 303 11.22 -1.32 -6.49
CA LEU A 303 11.05 -1.16 -7.95
C LEU A 303 12.30 -0.42 -8.44
N THR A 304 13.14 -1.13 -9.19
CA THR A 304 14.47 -0.63 -9.52
C THR A 304 14.25 0.51 -10.49
N LEU A 305 14.14 1.73 -9.96
CA LEU A 305 14.15 2.93 -10.76
C LEU A 305 15.46 2.87 -11.56
N PRO A 306 15.42 2.96 -12.90
CA PRO A 306 16.64 3.07 -13.68
C PRO A 306 17.44 4.22 -13.09
N GLN A 307 18.67 3.95 -12.62
CA GLN A 307 19.57 5.01 -12.24
C GLN A 307 19.69 5.92 -13.46
N GLY A 308 19.24 7.17 -13.31
CA GLY A 308 19.45 8.18 -14.34
C GLY A 308 20.94 8.18 -14.69
N SER A 309 21.24 7.93 -15.96
CA SER A 309 22.58 8.08 -16.51
C SER A 309 23.16 9.41 -16.04
N ASP A 310 24.42 9.37 -15.61
CA ASP A 310 25.24 10.52 -15.22
C ASP A 310 24.81 11.80 -15.92
N ALA A 311 24.55 12.84 -15.12
CA ALA A 311 24.41 14.19 -15.61
C ALA A 311 25.55 14.47 -16.59
N ALA A 312 25.20 14.63 -17.86
CA ALA A 312 26.13 15.12 -18.86
C ALA A 312 26.76 16.40 -18.30
N GLU A 313 28.09 16.41 -18.18
CA GLU A 313 28.85 17.64 -18.00
C GLU A 313 28.38 18.62 -19.07
N GLN A 314 27.62 19.62 -18.65
CA GLN A 314 27.40 20.83 -19.44
C GLN A 314 28.78 21.46 -19.64
N PRO A 315 29.29 21.60 -20.88
CA PRO A 315 30.54 22.31 -21.10
C PRO A 315 30.35 23.75 -20.64
N SER A 316 31.12 24.15 -19.63
CA SER A 316 31.19 25.53 -19.17
C SER A 316 31.64 26.42 -20.32
N THR A 317 30.75 27.28 -20.79
CA THR A 317 31.12 28.42 -21.62
C THR A 317 31.64 29.51 -20.68
N PRO A 318 32.89 30.01 -20.85
CA PRO A 318 33.35 31.13 -20.04
C PRO A 318 32.61 32.40 -20.47
N LEU A 319 32.10 33.14 -19.50
CA LEU A 319 31.61 34.51 -19.71
C LEU A 319 32.76 35.38 -20.25
N PRO A 320 32.50 36.30 -21.19
CA PRO A 320 33.52 37.24 -21.64
C PRO A 320 33.89 38.18 -20.48
N GLN A 321 35.18 38.31 -20.21
CA GLN A 321 35.69 39.43 -19.44
C GLN A 321 35.96 40.59 -20.40
N ASP A 322 35.47 41.77 -20.01
CA ASP A 322 35.81 43.07 -20.61
C ASP A 322 37.32 43.36 -20.55
#